data_AF-A0A951S4K5-F1
#
_entry.id   AF-A0A951S4K5-F1
#
_cell.length_a   1.000
_cell.length_b   1.000
_cell.length_c   1.000
_cell.angle_alpha   90.00
_cell.angle_beta   90.00
_cell.angle_gamma   90.00
#
_symmetry.space_group_name_H-M   'P 1'
#
loop_
_entity.id
_entity.type
_entity.pdbx_description
1 polymer ?
#
loop_
_entity_poly.entity_id
_entity_poly.type
_entity_poly.pdbx_seq_one_letter_code
_entity_poly.pdbx_strand_id
1 'polypeptide(L)'
;MASSTKYKFKDDNTPTVEDLLNPYKVGARPFLKWAGGKGQLLDKFQKLYPKQLKQKKIKTFYEPFLGSGAVFFDIAQNYDIESAYLYDINDELILTYKVIQKDVTKLLDFLYRYQKSYIKLDKKQRQEFFYDQRTNYNLQRFNIDYDKYSEQWFPRAAQLIFLNRTCFNGLYRVNSKGEFNSPAGDYDKPTICDEQNLLAVHQVLQIAETKKADFKEIVTDLKAKSFVYFDPPYRPISKTASFKAYSKQDFADNEQIQLAELFRQLDKKGTQVMLSNSDPKNNDPLDNFFDEIYSDYNITRVPARRMINSDPTKHENFILFLGVPLRDGLSATSPRSAMLHCGLSASIPNAIAA
;
A
#
# COMPACT_ATOMS: atom_id res chain seq x y z
N MET A 1 -1.89 -29.52 41.16
CA MET A 1 -1.70 -28.17 40.60
C MET A 1 -2.65 -28.01 39.43
N ALA A 2 -3.62 -27.10 39.56
CA ALA A 2 -4.70 -26.92 38.59
C ALA A 2 -4.22 -26.06 37.41
N SER A 3 -4.27 -26.63 36.20
CA SER A 3 -4.22 -25.87 34.94
C SER A 3 -5.63 -25.38 34.64
N SER A 4 -5.87 -24.07 34.72
CA SER A 4 -7.18 -23.48 34.43
C SER A 4 -7.27 -23.13 32.95
N THR A 5 -7.78 -24.05 32.15
CA THR A 5 -8.31 -23.76 30.81
C THR A 5 -9.58 -22.92 30.95
N LYS A 6 -9.51 -21.62 30.61
CA LYS A 6 -10.68 -20.87 30.11
C LYS A 6 -10.58 -21.06 28.60
N TYR A 7 -11.50 -21.69 27.89
CA TYR A 7 -12.87 -21.24 27.60
C TYR A 7 -13.74 -22.44 27.16
N LYS A 8 -15.06 -22.37 27.43
CA LYS A 8 -16.08 -23.28 26.88
C LYS A 8 -16.74 -22.63 25.67
N PHE A 9 -16.86 -23.36 24.56
CA PHE A 9 -17.65 -22.95 23.39
C PHE A 9 -19.15 -23.02 23.72
N LYS A 10 -19.91 -22.00 23.30
CA LYS A 10 -21.37 -22.08 23.21
C LYS A 10 -21.71 -22.55 21.80
N ASP A 11 -22.43 -23.67 21.73
CA ASP A 11 -23.24 -24.03 20.56
C ASP A 11 -24.30 -22.96 20.34
N ASP A 12 -24.48 -22.54 19.08
CA ASP A 12 -25.80 -22.37 18.49
C ASP A 12 -25.70 -22.28 16.95
N ASN A 13 -26.54 -23.11 16.32
CA ASN A 13 -26.70 -23.39 14.90
C ASN A 13 -26.52 -22.21 13.91
N THR A 14 -25.64 -22.38 12.93
CA THR A 14 -25.65 -21.66 11.64
C THR A 14 -25.07 -22.60 10.57
N PRO A 15 -25.61 -22.66 9.32
CA PRO A 15 -25.23 -23.69 8.36
C PRO A 15 -23.75 -23.65 8.01
N THR A 16 -23.07 -24.78 8.20
CA THR A 16 -21.66 -25.03 7.95
C THR A 16 -21.42 -25.31 6.47
N VAL A 17 -21.01 -24.30 5.73
CA VAL A 17 -19.86 -24.51 4.84
C VAL A 17 -18.66 -24.16 5.71
N GLU A 18 -18.04 -25.18 6.31
CA GLU A 18 -16.73 -25.03 6.95
C GLU A 18 -15.74 -24.62 5.85
N ASP A 19 -15.49 -23.31 5.77
CA ASP A 19 -14.32 -22.81 5.10
C ASP A 19 -13.11 -23.20 5.96
N LEU A 20 -12.56 -24.38 5.67
CA LEU A 20 -11.41 -24.96 6.36
C LEU A 20 -10.16 -24.07 6.34
N LEU A 21 -10.20 -22.94 5.61
CA LEU A 21 -9.14 -21.95 5.52
C LEU A 21 -9.39 -20.68 6.37
N ASN A 22 -10.58 -20.49 6.95
CA ASN A 22 -10.91 -19.28 7.71
C ASN A 22 -11.72 -19.55 9.00
N PRO A 23 -11.07 -20.00 10.09
CA PRO A 23 -11.73 -20.31 11.35
C PRO A 23 -12.30 -19.08 12.09
N TYR A 24 -12.04 -17.85 11.61
CA TYR A 24 -12.40 -16.62 12.31
C TYR A 24 -13.58 -15.84 11.69
N LYS A 25 -14.17 -16.29 10.58
CA LYS A 25 -15.32 -15.65 9.89
C LYS A 25 -15.13 -14.17 9.50
N VAL A 26 -13.92 -13.62 9.63
CA VAL A 26 -13.58 -12.22 9.29
C VAL A 26 -12.37 -12.26 8.36
N GLY A 27 -12.53 -11.78 7.12
CA GLY A 27 -11.41 -11.63 6.20
C GLY A 27 -10.37 -10.64 6.75
N ALA A 28 -9.08 -10.90 6.50
CA ALA A 28 -8.00 -10.00 6.87
C ALA A 28 -8.21 -8.63 6.24
N ARG A 29 -8.06 -7.58 7.04
CA ARG A 29 -8.17 -6.19 6.61
C ARG A 29 -7.00 -5.37 7.18
N PRO A 30 -6.70 -4.21 6.57
CA PRO A 30 -5.67 -3.32 7.10
C PRO A 30 -5.77 -3.07 8.61
N PHE A 31 -4.68 -3.37 9.34
CA PHE A 31 -4.61 -3.20 10.79
C PHE A 31 -4.12 -1.81 11.20
N LEU A 32 -3.61 -1.01 10.27
CA LEU A 32 -3.27 0.40 10.45
C LEU A 32 -4.17 1.28 9.58
N LYS A 33 -4.56 2.44 10.11
CA LYS A 33 -4.99 3.56 9.28
C LYS A 33 -3.74 4.15 8.62
N TRP A 34 -3.72 4.20 7.30
CA TRP A 34 -2.57 4.70 6.55
C TRP A 34 -3.03 5.72 5.51
N ALA A 35 -2.21 6.73 5.26
CA ALA A 35 -2.49 7.69 4.22
C ALA A 35 -2.59 6.96 2.86
N GLY A 36 -3.60 7.30 2.07
CA GLY A 36 -3.81 6.68 0.75
C GLY A 36 -4.44 5.30 0.76
N GLY A 37 -4.89 4.76 1.90
CA GLY A 37 -5.50 3.43 1.99
C GLY A 37 -6.63 3.20 0.97
N LYS A 38 -6.51 2.14 0.16
CA LYS A 38 -7.37 1.88 -1.01
C LYS A 38 -8.63 1.06 -0.73
N GLY A 39 -8.94 0.80 0.54
CA GLY A 39 -10.09 -0.03 0.94
C GLY A 39 -11.44 0.39 0.33
N GLN A 40 -11.70 1.69 0.20
CA GLN A 40 -12.94 2.21 -0.40
C GLN A 40 -13.02 2.06 -1.93
N LEU A 41 -11.93 1.65 -2.57
CA LEU A 41 -11.81 1.58 -4.03
C LEU A 41 -11.69 0.13 -4.51
N LEU A 42 -11.63 -0.86 -3.62
CA LEU A 42 -11.43 -2.27 -3.97
C LEU A 42 -12.45 -2.77 -4.99
N ASP A 43 -13.73 -2.42 -4.85
CA ASP A 43 -14.79 -2.78 -5.82
C ASP A 43 -14.48 -2.28 -7.25
N LYS A 44 -13.78 -1.15 -7.36
CA LYS A 44 -13.36 -0.57 -8.64
C LYS A 44 -12.06 -1.22 -9.12
N PHE A 45 -11.13 -1.50 -8.21
CA PHE A 45 -9.88 -2.19 -8.51
C PHE A 45 -10.14 -3.59 -9.08
N GLN A 46 -11.05 -4.36 -8.48
CA GLN A 46 -11.40 -5.71 -8.93
C GLN A 46 -11.86 -5.74 -10.39
N LYS A 47 -12.47 -4.65 -10.89
CA LYS A 47 -12.86 -4.53 -12.31
C LYS A 47 -11.64 -4.29 -13.22
N LEU A 48 -10.64 -3.58 -12.72
CA LEU A 48 -9.44 -3.16 -13.45
C LEU A 48 -8.26 -4.12 -13.35
N TYR A 49 -8.27 -5.08 -12.41
CA TYR A 49 -7.21 -6.06 -12.30
C TYR A 49 -6.98 -6.84 -13.60
N PRO A 50 -5.72 -7.24 -13.89
CA PRO A 50 -5.38 -7.99 -15.09
C PRO A 50 -6.27 -9.23 -15.27
N LYS A 51 -6.72 -9.48 -16.50
CA LYS A 51 -7.53 -10.68 -16.82
C LYS A 51 -6.80 -11.98 -16.43
N GLN A 52 -5.47 -11.99 -16.53
CA GLN A 52 -4.59 -13.09 -16.19
C GLN A 52 -4.68 -13.46 -14.70
N LEU A 53 -4.93 -12.49 -13.81
CA LEU A 53 -5.17 -12.76 -12.39
C LEU A 53 -6.48 -13.52 -12.21
N LYS A 54 -7.56 -13.06 -12.85
CA LYS A 54 -8.89 -13.71 -12.85
C LYS A 54 -8.86 -15.10 -13.49
N GLN A 55 -7.97 -15.31 -14.47
CA GLN A 55 -7.74 -16.58 -15.15
C GLN A 55 -6.77 -17.52 -14.40
N LYS A 56 -6.35 -17.18 -13.18
CA LYS A 56 -5.39 -17.97 -12.37
C LYS A 56 -4.03 -18.21 -13.04
N LYS A 57 -3.65 -17.31 -13.96
CA LYS A 57 -2.36 -17.34 -14.67
C LYS A 57 -1.28 -16.57 -13.92
N ILE A 58 -1.65 -15.67 -13.02
CA ILE A 58 -0.73 -14.96 -12.12
C ILE A 58 -0.53 -15.82 -10.88
N LYS A 59 0.73 -16.04 -10.51
CA LYS A 59 1.12 -16.83 -9.33
C LYS A 59 1.84 -16.01 -8.27
N THR A 60 2.42 -14.88 -8.67
CA THR A 60 3.17 -14.01 -7.76
C THR A 60 2.61 -12.60 -7.79
N PHE A 61 2.37 -12.01 -6.62
CA PHE A 61 1.95 -10.62 -6.47
C PHE A 61 3.07 -9.78 -5.89
N TYR A 62 3.21 -8.54 -6.35
CA TYR A 62 4.15 -7.57 -5.78
C TYR A 62 3.45 -6.24 -5.50
N GLU A 63 3.71 -5.67 -4.34
CA GLU A 63 3.25 -4.35 -3.93
C GLU A 63 4.42 -3.58 -3.32
N PRO A 64 5.20 -2.81 -4.12
CA PRO A 64 6.40 -2.14 -3.66
C PRO A 64 6.15 -0.79 -2.95
N PHE A 65 4.88 -0.47 -2.71
CA PHE A 65 4.42 0.65 -1.90
C PHE A 65 3.31 0.16 -0.96
N LEU A 66 3.67 -0.75 -0.05
CA LEU A 66 2.72 -1.54 0.75
C LEU A 66 1.72 -0.68 1.53
N GLY A 67 2.20 0.30 2.28
CA GLY A 67 1.36 1.07 3.21
C GLY A 67 0.45 0.19 4.06
N SER A 68 -0.87 0.41 3.96
CA SER A 68 -1.88 -0.37 4.71
C SER A 68 -2.13 -1.80 4.21
N GLY A 69 -1.59 -2.17 3.04
CA GLY A 69 -1.74 -3.51 2.44
C GLY A 69 -3.15 -3.83 1.95
N ALA A 70 -4.01 -2.83 1.75
CA ALA A 70 -5.41 -3.03 1.37
C ALA A 70 -5.56 -3.86 0.08
N VAL A 71 -4.69 -3.63 -0.90
CA VAL A 71 -4.71 -4.35 -2.18
C VAL A 71 -4.14 -5.75 -2.01
N PHE A 72 -3.01 -5.91 -1.33
CA PHE A 72 -2.50 -7.23 -0.94
C PHE A 72 -3.57 -8.09 -0.27
N PHE A 73 -4.27 -7.59 0.75
CA PHE A 73 -5.31 -8.37 1.44
C PHE A 73 -6.47 -8.74 0.52
N ASP A 74 -6.89 -7.86 -0.39
CA ASP A 74 -7.91 -8.19 -1.39
C ASP A 74 -7.43 -9.29 -2.36
N ILE A 75 -6.21 -9.13 -2.88
CA ILE A 75 -5.60 -10.07 -3.84
C ILE A 75 -5.44 -11.45 -3.21
N ALA A 76 -4.82 -11.51 -2.03
CA ALA A 76 -4.45 -12.76 -1.37
C ALA A 76 -5.66 -13.59 -0.90
N GLN A 77 -6.81 -12.96 -0.67
CA GLN A 77 -8.03 -13.63 -0.21
C GLN A 77 -8.97 -14.00 -1.35
N ASN A 78 -9.00 -13.22 -2.44
CA ASN A 78 -9.95 -13.40 -3.53
C ASN A 78 -9.36 -14.08 -4.78
N TYR A 79 -8.03 -14.24 -4.85
CA TYR A 79 -7.34 -14.80 -6.00
C TYR A 79 -6.31 -15.85 -5.61
N ASP A 80 -6.13 -16.82 -6.50
CA ASP A 80 -5.25 -17.98 -6.31
C ASP A 80 -3.79 -17.65 -6.65
N ILE A 81 -3.17 -16.84 -5.78
CA ILE A 81 -1.73 -16.53 -5.81
C ILE A 81 -0.96 -17.44 -4.83
N GLU A 82 0.28 -17.77 -5.18
CA GLU A 82 1.14 -18.67 -4.40
C GLU A 82 2.12 -17.91 -3.51
N SER A 83 2.52 -16.71 -3.92
CA SER A 83 3.42 -15.87 -3.13
C SER A 83 3.16 -14.39 -3.36
N ALA A 84 3.50 -13.57 -2.36
CA ALA A 84 3.45 -12.13 -2.42
C ALA A 84 4.77 -11.50 -1.98
N TYR A 85 5.11 -10.34 -2.53
CA TYR A 85 6.32 -9.58 -2.21
C TYR A 85 5.91 -8.16 -1.85
N LEU A 86 6.08 -7.80 -0.59
CA LEU A 86 5.49 -6.60 0.00
C LEU A 86 6.59 -5.66 0.47
N TYR A 87 6.82 -4.57 -0.28
CA TYR A 87 7.92 -3.64 0.01
C TYR A 87 7.40 -2.27 0.44
N ASP A 88 8.16 -1.62 1.31
CA ASP A 88 7.98 -0.23 1.69
C ASP A 88 9.31 0.32 2.20
N ILE A 89 9.52 1.62 2.06
CA ILE A 89 10.72 2.29 2.59
C ILE A 89 10.62 2.52 4.11
N ASN A 90 9.42 2.43 4.69
CA ASN A 90 9.17 2.71 6.09
C ASN A 90 9.52 1.51 7.00
N ASP A 91 10.61 1.68 7.75
CA ASP A 91 11.11 0.69 8.71
C ASP A 91 10.07 0.24 9.74
N GLU A 92 9.33 1.18 10.33
CA GLU A 92 8.34 0.91 11.37
C GLU A 92 7.19 0.06 10.84
N LEU A 93 6.79 0.32 9.60
CA LEU A 93 5.75 -0.41 8.91
C LEU A 93 6.20 -1.85 8.67
N ILE A 94 7.35 -2.03 8.02
CA ILE A 94 7.90 -3.35 7.69
C ILE A 94 8.16 -4.18 8.96
N LEU A 95 8.71 -3.56 9.99
CA LEU A 95 8.88 -4.18 11.31
C LEU A 95 7.54 -4.69 11.84
N THR A 96 6.50 -3.87 11.80
CA THR A 96 5.18 -4.23 12.35
C THR A 96 4.52 -5.38 11.56
N TYR A 97 4.59 -5.38 10.23
CA TYR A 97 4.15 -6.52 9.41
C TYR A 97 4.92 -7.79 9.77
N LYS A 98 6.24 -7.73 9.89
CA LYS A 98 7.08 -8.89 10.26
C LYS A 98 6.75 -9.40 11.66
N VAL A 99 6.48 -8.53 12.63
CA VAL A 99 6.03 -8.94 13.98
C VAL A 99 4.72 -9.73 13.90
N ILE A 100 3.72 -9.19 13.20
CA ILE A 100 2.42 -9.88 13.03
C ILE A 100 2.61 -11.21 12.31
N GLN A 101 3.42 -11.25 11.25
CA GLN A 101 3.69 -12.47 10.49
C GLN A 101 4.38 -13.54 11.34
N LYS A 102 5.34 -13.17 12.20
CA LYS A 102 6.17 -14.12 12.96
C LYS A 102 5.51 -14.63 14.23
N ASP A 103 4.92 -13.75 15.05
CA ASP A 103 4.28 -14.14 16.32
C ASP A 103 3.23 -13.09 16.72
N VAL A 104 2.01 -13.30 16.22
CA VAL A 104 0.88 -12.43 16.54
C VAL A 104 0.42 -12.56 17.99
N THR A 105 0.53 -13.75 18.60
CA THR A 105 0.06 -14.02 19.98
C THR A 105 0.80 -13.14 20.98
N LYS A 106 2.12 -13.03 20.83
CA LYS A 106 2.92 -12.16 21.69
C LYS A 106 2.64 -10.68 21.48
N LEU A 107 2.39 -10.26 20.24
CA LEU A 107 1.93 -8.88 19.98
C LEU A 107 0.58 -8.60 20.66
N LEU A 108 -0.36 -9.55 20.62
CA LEU A 108 -1.68 -9.43 21.25
C LEU A 108 -1.57 -9.21 22.76
N ASP A 109 -0.60 -9.83 23.44
CA ASP A 109 -0.38 -9.59 24.87
C ASP A 109 -0.07 -8.11 25.17
N PHE A 110 0.77 -7.46 24.36
CA PHE A 110 1.07 -6.04 24.51
C PHE A 110 -0.15 -5.17 24.19
N LEU A 111 -0.85 -5.46 23.09
CA LEU A 111 -2.03 -4.70 22.67
C LEU A 111 -3.19 -4.82 23.66
N TYR A 112 -3.39 -5.99 24.25
CA TYR A 112 -4.39 -6.21 25.29
C TYR A 112 -4.09 -5.38 26.54
N ARG A 113 -2.82 -5.27 26.95
CA ARG A 113 -2.41 -4.41 28.07
C ARG A 113 -2.66 -2.94 27.75
N TYR A 114 -2.31 -2.49 26.54
CA TYR A 114 -2.64 -1.12 26.10
C TYR A 114 -4.14 -0.86 26.15
N GLN A 115 -4.96 -1.73 25.55
CA GLN A 115 -6.41 -1.57 25.51
C GLN A 115 -7.04 -1.55 26.90
N LYS A 116 -6.66 -2.51 27.76
CA LYS A 116 -7.19 -2.64 29.13
C LYS A 116 -6.82 -1.46 30.01
N SER A 117 -5.59 -0.93 29.89
CA SER A 117 -5.16 0.23 30.66
C SER A 117 -5.81 1.50 30.13
N TYR A 118 -5.82 1.72 28.82
CA TYR A 118 -6.29 2.96 28.20
C TYR A 118 -7.80 3.18 28.34
N ILE A 119 -8.62 2.13 28.19
CA ILE A 119 -10.10 2.27 28.28
C ILE A 119 -10.57 2.70 29.68
N LYS A 120 -9.81 2.38 30.73
CA LYS A 120 -10.14 2.73 32.12
C LYS A 120 -9.86 4.18 32.48
N LEU A 121 -9.02 4.87 31.70
CA LEU A 121 -8.62 6.24 31.94
C LEU A 121 -9.74 7.20 31.52
N ASP A 122 -9.84 8.33 32.22
CA ASP A 122 -10.66 9.46 31.78
C ASP A 122 -10.04 10.20 30.58
N LYS A 123 -10.77 11.17 30.00
CA LYS A 123 -10.32 11.91 28.82
C LYS A 123 -8.97 12.62 29.01
N LYS A 124 -8.73 13.22 30.17
CA LYS A 124 -7.47 13.94 30.45
C LYS A 124 -6.32 12.95 30.59
N GLN A 125 -6.51 11.91 31.38
CA GLN A 125 -5.53 10.85 31.59
C GLN A 125 -5.17 10.11 30.29
N ARG A 126 -6.13 9.91 29.37
CA ARG A 126 -5.88 9.33 28.05
C ARG A 126 -4.97 10.20 27.18
N GLN A 127 -5.13 11.53 27.24
CA GLN A 127 -4.26 12.44 26.51
C GLN A 127 -2.83 12.42 27.08
N GLU A 128 -2.69 12.46 28.41
CA GLU A 128 -1.39 12.33 29.09
C GLU A 128 -0.72 11.01 28.71
N PHE A 129 -1.42 9.89 28.85
CA PHE A 129 -0.92 8.57 28.47
C PHE A 129 -0.49 8.50 27.00
N PHE A 130 -1.28 9.08 26.08
CA PHE A 130 -0.91 9.13 24.66
C PHE A 130 0.40 9.88 24.44
N TYR A 131 0.58 11.05 25.03
CA TYR A 131 1.78 11.86 24.85
C TYR A 131 3.01 11.22 25.50
N ASP A 132 2.84 10.49 26.61
CA ASP A 132 3.90 9.68 27.21
C ASP A 132 4.34 8.56 26.26
N GLN A 133 3.39 7.80 25.70
CA GLN A 133 3.71 6.76 24.73
C GLN A 133 4.35 7.32 23.46
N ARG A 134 3.90 8.48 22.97
CA ARG A 134 4.49 9.15 21.81
C ARG A 134 5.93 9.58 22.09
N THR A 135 6.18 10.12 23.28
CA THR A 135 7.52 10.55 23.71
C THR A 135 8.46 9.34 23.81
N ASN A 136 8.02 8.27 24.46
CA ASN A 136 8.78 7.02 24.55
C ASN A 136 9.04 6.42 23.17
N TYR A 137 8.04 6.36 22.30
CA TYR A 137 8.18 5.89 20.93
C TYR A 137 9.25 6.69 20.16
N ASN A 138 9.26 8.02 20.31
CA ASN A 138 10.27 8.85 19.67
C ASN A 138 11.66 8.62 20.27
N LEU A 139 11.81 8.54 21.59
CA LEU A 139 13.11 8.36 22.25
C LEU A 139 13.71 6.97 21.97
N GLN A 140 12.90 5.92 21.97
CA GLN A 140 13.35 4.54 21.80
C GLN A 140 13.77 4.20 20.36
N ARG A 141 13.44 5.05 19.36
CA ARG A 141 13.69 4.78 17.93
C ARG A 141 15.15 4.49 17.59
N PHE A 142 16.10 5.03 18.37
CA PHE A 142 17.53 4.85 18.19
C PHE A 142 18.07 3.53 18.75
N ASN A 143 17.26 2.84 19.56
CA ASN A 143 17.63 1.59 20.21
C ASN A 143 17.09 0.38 19.45
N ILE A 144 16.33 0.59 18.38
CA ILE A 144 15.76 -0.48 17.56
C ILE A 144 16.71 -0.77 16.40
N ASP A 145 17.19 -2.02 16.34
CA ASP A 145 17.83 -2.57 15.15
C ASP A 145 16.73 -3.03 14.18
N TYR A 146 16.57 -2.35 13.04
CA TYR A 146 15.55 -2.64 12.03
C TYR A 146 15.97 -3.74 11.04
N ASP A 147 17.25 -4.11 11.02
CA ASP A 147 17.77 -5.14 10.11
C ASP A 147 17.72 -6.52 10.76
N LYS A 148 17.67 -6.58 12.10
CA LYS A 148 17.63 -7.83 12.87
C LYS A 148 16.34 -7.97 13.69
N TYR A 149 15.52 -8.96 13.33
CA TYR A 149 14.35 -9.34 14.11
C TYR A 149 14.73 -9.66 15.56
N SER A 150 14.04 -9.03 16.51
CA SER A 150 14.34 -9.19 17.93
C SER A 150 13.12 -9.02 18.82
N GLU A 151 13.28 -9.40 20.09
CA GLU A 151 12.28 -9.24 21.16
C GLU A 151 11.80 -7.78 21.34
N GLN A 152 12.63 -6.81 20.99
CA GLN A 152 12.29 -5.39 21.10
C GLN A 152 11.28 -4.93 20.03
N TRP A 153 11.10 -5.71 18.97
CA TRP A 153 10.14 -5.38 17.92
C TRP A 153 8.69 -5.51 18.39
N PHE A 154 8.38 -6.41 19.33
CA PHE A 154 7.03 -6.58 19.86
C PHE A 154 6.48 -5.33 20.56
N PRO A 155 7.14 -4.76 21.58
CA PRO A 155 6.68 -3.52 22.19
C PRO A 155 6.71 -2.36 21.19
N ARG A 156 7.63 -2.35 20.22
CA ARG A 156 7.70 -1.31 19.18
C ARG A 156 6.48 -1.33 18.26
N ALA A 157 6.14 -2.49 17.71
CA ALA A 157 4.96 -2.71 16.89
C ALA A 157 3.66 -2.38 17.66
N ALA A 158 3.59 -2.80 18.93
CA ALA A 158 2.45 -2.49 19.79
C ALA A 158 2.27 -0.98 20.03
N GLN A 159 3.37 -0.24 20.26
CA GLN A 159 3.33 1.22 20.37
C GLN A 159 2.86 1.88 19.07
N LEU A 160 3.34 1.43 17.90
CA LEU A 160 2.89 1.98 16.62
C LEU A 160 1.39 1.79 16.43
N ILE A 161 0.88 0.57 16.66
CA ILE A 161 -0.55 0.27 16.54
C ILE A 161 -1.35 1.10 17.55
N PHE A 162 -0.90 1.18 18.81
CA PHE A 162 -1.52 2.01 19.83
C PHE A 162 -1.64 3.47 19.36
N LEU A 163 -0.51 4.09 18.99
CA LEU A 163 -0.46 5.48 18.54
C LEU A 163 -1.36 5.69 17.31
N ASN A 164 -1.34 4.78 16.35
CA ASN A 164 -2.19 4.86 15.16
C ASN A 164 -3.69 4.78 15.50
N ARG A 165 -4.07 3.91 16.43
CA ARG A 165 -5.48 3.73 16.81
C ARG A 165 -6.01 4.85 17.70
N THR A 166 -5.13 5.59 18.37
CA THR A 166 -5.52 6.65 19.30
C THR A 166 -5.13 8.06 18.86
N CYS A 167 -4.37 8.26 17.77
CA CYS A 167 -4.04 9.59 17.26
C CYS A 167 -5.15 10.18 16.37
N PHE A 168 -5.11 11.49 16.18
CA PHE A 168 -6.05 12.20 15.32
C PHE A 168 -6.07 11.61 13.90
N ASN A 169 -7.24 11.17 13.45
CA ASN A 169 -7.50 10.50 12.17
C ASN A 169 -6.70 9.22 11.89
N GLY A 170 -5.91 8.72 12.85
CA GLY A 170 -5.04 7.56 12.66
C GLY A 170 -3.96 7.76 11.61
N LEU A 171 -3.48 9.00 11.43
CA LEU A 171 -2.43 9.30 10.46
C LEU A 171 -1.05 9.05 11.07
N TYR A 172 -0.26 8.21 10.40
CA TYR A 172 1.17 8.13 10.65
C TYR A 172 1.87 9.36 10.02
N ARG A 173 2.39 10.25 10.86
CA ARG A 173 3.14 11.43 10.43
C ARG A 173 4.40 11.57 11.26
N VAL A 174 5.51 11.82 10.57
CA VAL A 174 6.78 12.18 11.18
C VAL A 174 7.20 13.60 10.79
N ASN A 175 7.92 14.28 11.68
CA ASN A 175 8.58 15.55 11.36
C ASN A 175 9.92 15.32 10.62
N SER A 176 10.63 16.40 10.28
CA SER A 176 11.95 16.33 9.63
C SER A 176 13.04 15.62 10.44
N LYS A 177 12.84 15.45 11.75
CA LYS A 177 13.72 14.68 12.66
C LYS A 177 13.33 13.19 12.74
N GLY A 178 12.31 12.77 11.98
CA GLY A 178 11.79 11.40 11.99
C GLY A 178 10.90 11.08 13.19
N GLU A 179 10.41 12.08 13.92
CA GLU A 179 9.61 11.87 15.14
C GLU A 179 8.13 11.84 14.82
N PHE A 180 7.41 10.83 15.33
CA PHE A 180 5.97 10.77 15.27
C PHE A 180 5.37 12.00 15.96
N ASN A 181 4.56 12.77 15.22
CA ASN A 181 4.06 14.08 15.68
C ASN A 181 2.55 14.26 15.47
N SER A 182 1.78 13.19 15.22
CA SER A 182 0.32 13.28 15.24
C SER A 182 -0.17 13.57 16.66
N PRO A 183 -1.15 14.48 16.83
CA PRO A 183 -1.74 14.75 18.14
C PRO A 183 -2.65 13.61 18.58
N ALA A 184 -3.03 13.60 19.86
CA ALA A 184 -4.02 12.67 20.38
C ALA A 184 -5.36 12.85 19.63
N GLY A 185 -6.04 11.75 19.33
CA GLY A 185 -7.42 11.76 18.87
C GLY A 185 -8.39 11.86 20.04
N ASP A 186 -9.66 12.08 19.72
CA ASP A 186 -10.75 12.15 20.69
C ASP A 186 -11.71 10.98 20.43
N TYR A 187 -11.33 9.79 20.89
CA TYR A 187 -12.11 8.57 20.72
C TYR A 187 -12.52 7.99 22.09
N ASP A 188 -13.81 7.69 22.25
CA ASP A 188 -14.33 7.16 23.51
C ASP A 188 -13.89 5.72 23.78
N LYS A 189 -13.87 4.88 22.74
CA LYS A 189 -13.52 3.46 22.81
C LYS A 189 -12.79 3.00 21.55
N PRO A 190 -11.55 3.47 21.29
CA PRO A 190 -10.79 3.03 20.14
C PRO A 190 -10.48 1.53 20.24
N THR A 191 -10.65 0.78 19.16
CA THR A 191 -10.18 -0.60 19.07
C THR A 191 -8.67 -0.60 18.86
N ILE A 192 -7.93 -0.85 19.94
CA ILE A 192 -6.45 -0.90 19.96
C ILE A 192 -5.99 -2.34 19.69
N CYS A 193 -6.67 -3.31 20.31
CA CYS A 193 -6.46 -4.74 20.08
C CYS A 193 -7.63 -5.29 19.26
N ASP A 194 -7.43 -5.44 17.95
CA ASP A 194 -8.37 -6.10 17.02
C ASP A 194 -7.90 -7.55 16.81
N GLU A 195 -8.12 -8.39 17.82
CA GLU A 195 -7.59 -9.76 17.90
C GLU A 195 -7.98 -10.61 16.69
N GLN A 196 -9.26 -10.63 16.34
CA GLN A 196 -9.77 -11.41 15.20
C GLN A 196 -9.11 -10.99 13.90
N ASN A 197 -8.99 -9.68 13.64
CA ASN A 197 -8.32 -9.20 12.44
C ASN A 197 -6.83 -9.53 12.44
N LEU A 198 -6.13 -9.37 13.56
CA LEU A 198 -4.69 -9.62 13.62
C LEU A 198 -4.36 -11.11 13.39
N LEU A 199 -5.20 -12.02 13.89
CA LEU A 199 -5.09 -13.45 13.61
C LEU A 199 -5.30 -13.76 12.13
N ALA A 200 -6.32 -13.16 11.50
CA ALA A 200 -6.56 -13.31 10.06
C ALA A 200 -5.40 -12.72 9.22
N VAL A 201 -4.90 -11.53 9.59
CA VAL A 201 -3.73 -10.90 8.96
C VAL A 201 -2.50 -11.79 9.09
N HIS A 202 -2.26 -12.36 10.27
CA HIS A 202 -1.15 -13.30 10.48
C HIS A 202 -1.22 -14.50 9.52
N GLN A 203 -2.41 -15.09 9.33
CA GLN A 203 -2.62 -16.20 8.41
C GLN A 203 -2.35 -15.79 6.96
N VAL A 204 -2.92 -14.67 6.50
CA VAL A 204 -2.74 -14.20 5.12
C VAL A 204 -1.29 -13.80 4.84
N LEU A 205 -0.58 -13.23 5.81
CA LEU A 205 0.83 -12.85 5.64
C LEU A 205 1.77 -14.05 5.45
N GLN A 206 1.35 -15.29 5.68
CA GLN A 206 2.25 -16.44 5.51
C GLN A 206 2.69 -16.67 4.05
N ILE A 207 1.93 -16.18 3.07
CA ILE A 207 2.34 -16.25 1.65
C ILE A 207 3.32 -15.15 1.25
N ALA A 208 3.55 -14.17 2.14
CA ALA A 208 4.23 -12.93 1.80
C ALA A 208 5.69 -12.88 2.26
N GLU A 209 6.57 -12.40 1.39
CA GLU A 209 7.90 -11.93 1.76
C GLU A 209 7.85 -10.41 1.95
N THR A 210 8.02 -9.95 3.19
CA THR A 210 7.96 -8.52 3.53
C THR A 210 9.36 -7.97 3.71
N LYS A 211 9.71 -6.91 2.98
CA LYS A 211 11.07 -6.35 2.93
C LYS A 211 11.05 -4.83 2.95
N LYS A 212 12.01 -4.22 3.66
CA LYS A 212 12.31 -2.80 3.52
C LYS A 212 13.14 -2.61 2.27
N ALA A 213 12.59 -1.96 1.26
CA ALA A 213 13.25 -1.79 -0.03
C ALA A 213 12.69 -0.59 -0.77
N ASP A 214 13.51 0.01 -1.63
CA ASP A 214 13.02 0.96 -2.63
C ASP A 214 12.24 0.23 -3.73
N PHE A 215 11.26 0.88 -4.33
CA PHE A 215 10.40 0.27 -5.35
C PHE A 215 11.19 -0.25 -6.57
N LYS A 216 12.36 0.33 -6.86
CA LYS A 216 13.25 -0.09 -7.96
C LYS A 216 13.80 -1.50 -7.74
N GLU A 217 13.93 -1.96 -6.50
CA GLU A 217 14.49 -3.27 -6.19
C GLU A 217 13.60 -4.42 -6.67
N ILE A 218 12.33 -4.17 -7.01
CA ILE A 218 11.44 -5.21 -7.52
C ILE A 218 11.99 -5.97 -8.73
N VAL A 219 12.84 -5.33 -9.54
CA VAL A 219 13.44 -5.96 -10.73
C VAL A 219 14.42 -7.09 -10.40
N THR A 220 15.00 -7.11 -9.21
CA THR A 220 15.94 -8.17 -8.80
C THR A 220 15.21 -9.44 -8.41
N ASP A 221 13.98 -9.29 -7.91
CA ASP A 221 13.22 -10.39 -7.29
C ASP A 221 12.06 -10.85 -8.18
N LEU A 222 11.91 -10.29 -9.38
CA LEU A 222 10.75 -10.47 -10.24
C LEU A 222 10.66 -11.90 -10.81
N LYS A 223 9.61 -12.62 -10.44
CA LYS A 223 9.30 -13.96 -10.96
C LYS A 223 8.48 -13.88 -12.26
N ALA A 224 8.44 -14.97 -13.01
CA ALA A 224 7.49 -15.12 -14.11
C ALA A 224 6.05 -15.15 -13.58
N LYS A 225 5.07 -14.86 -14.45
CA LYS A 225 3.63 -14.87 -14.10
C LYS A 225 3.30 -13.95 -12.91
N SER A 226 3.90 -12.77 -12.92
CA SER A 226 3.78 -11.78 -11.85
C SER A 226 2.80 -10.67 -12.19
N PHE A 227 2.11 -10.21 -11.15
CA PHE A 227 1.35 -8.97 -11.16
C PHE A 227 1.98 -7.99 -10.17
N VAL A 228 2.29 -6.78 -10.64
CA VAL A 228 2.83 -5.70 -9.80
C VAL A 228 1.81 -4.58 -9.72
N TYR A 229 1.46 -4.20 -8.49
CA TYR A 229 0.61 -3.05 -8.21
C TYR A 229 1.39 -1.94 -7.52
N PHE A 230 1.40 -0.75 -8.12
CA PHE A 230 2.09 0.43 -7.60
C PHE A 230 1.10 1.45 -7.00
N ASP A 231 1.40 1.94 -5.81
CA ASP A 231 0.65 3.00 -5.14
C ASP A 231 1.60 4.02 -4.49
N PRO A 232 2.37 4.76 -5.30
CA PRO A 232 3.37 5.69 -4.79
C PRO A 232 2.73 6.82 -3.97
N PRO A 233 3.52 7.53 -3.14
CA PRO A 233 3.09 8.81 -2.62
C PRO A 233 2.66 9.74 -3.77
N TYR A 234 1.56 10.47 -3.57
CA TYR A 234 1.03 11.36 -4.59
C TYR A 234 1.96 12.53 -4.84
N ARG A 235 2.07 12.92 -6.11
CA ARG A 235 2.83 14.09 -6.54
C ARG A 235 2.33 15.34 -5.78
N PRO A 236 3.22 16.14 -5.16
CA PRO A 236 2.84 17.36 -4.46
C PRO A 236 2.09 18.36 -5.36
N ILE A 237 1.05 19.00 -4.82
CA ILE A 237 0.15 19.90 -5.58
C ILE A 237 0.78 21.26 -5.91
N SER A 238 1.87 21.67 -5.23
CA SER A 238 2.56 22.92 -5.55
C SER A 238 4.07 22.83 -5.33
N LYS A 239 4.82 23.67 -6.07
CA LYS A 239 6.27 23.88 -5.88
C LYS A 239 6.65 24.39 -4.48
N THR A 240 5.69 24.85 -3.68
CA THR A 240 5.87 25.31 -2.28
C THR A 240 5.37 24.30 -1.25
N ALA A 241 4.51 23.34 -1.63
CA ALA A 241 4.07 22.24 -0.76
C ALA A 241 5.17 21.18 -0.57
N SER A 242 6.08 21.05 -1.54
CA SER A 242 7.37 20.34 -1.36
C SER A 242 8.17 20.85 -0.16
N PHE A 243 7.93 22.10 0.28
CA PHE A 243 8.63 22.70 1.41
C PHE A 243 8.03 22.34 2.79
N LYS A 244 6.83 21.70 2.84
CA LYS A 244 6.13 21.41 4.11
C LYS A 244 5.45 20.03 4.11
N ALA A 245 6.24 19.01 4.46
CA ALA A 245 5.86 17.61 4.78
C ALA A 245 5.61 16.71 3.55
N TYR A 246 6.09 15.47 3.43
CA TYR A 246 6.46 14.39 4.37
C TYR A 246 7.65 13.58 3.81
N SER A 247 8.44 13.00 4.72
CA SER A 247 9.56 12.05 4.45
C SER A 247 10.86 12.69 3.92
N LYS A 248 11.99 12.08 4.27
CA LYS A 248 13.36 12.54 3.94
C LYS A 248 13.73 12.36 2.46
N GLN A 249 12.81 11.83 1.66
CA GLN A 249 12.88 11.68 0.21
C GLN A 249 11.54 12.15 -0.36
N ASP A 250 11.48 13.37 -0.87
CA ASP A 250 10.27 13.85 -1.53
C ASP A 250 10.02 13.00 -2.78
N PHE A 251 8.93 12.23 -2.81
CA PHE A 251 8.52 11.48 -4.00
C PHE A 251 7.86 12.45 -5.00
N ALA A 252 8.70 13.21 -5.70
CA ALA A 252 8.32 14.31 -6.58
C ALA A 252 8.41 13.86 -8.05
N ASP A 253 8.54 14.82 -8.96
CA ASP A 253 8.45 14.58 -10.40
C ASP A 253 9.51 13.57 -10.89
N ASN A 254 10.74 13.63 -10.38
CA ASN A 254 11.82 12.73 -10.78
C ASN A 254 11.54 11.28 -10.38
N GLU A 255 11.06 11.06 -9.15
CA GLU A 255 10.71 9.72 -8.66
C GLU A 255 9.50 9.16 -9.41
N GLN A 256 8.51 10.01 -9.75
CA GLN A 256 7.37 9.63 -10.60
C GLN A 256 7.82 9.23 -12.01
N ILE A 257 8.78 9.95 -12.61
CA ILE A 257 9.37 9.62 -13.92
C ILE A 257 10.11 8.29 -13.86
N GLN A 258 10.96 8.08 -12.82
CA GLN A 258 11.67 6.81 -12.61
C GLN A 258 10.70 5.64 -12.43
N LEU A 259 9.58 5.85 -11.73
CA LEU A 259 8.52 4.86 -11.61
C LEU A 259 7.87 4.55 -12.97
N ALA A 260 7.62 5.56 -13.80
CA ALA A 260 7.07 5.35 -15.15
C ALA A 260 8.04 4.57 -16.06
N GLU A 261 9.35 4.81 -15.94
CA GLU A 261 10.39 4.05 -16.65
C GLU A 261 10.42 2.59 -16.22
N LEU A 262 10.38 2.32 -14.91
CA LEU A 262 10.28 0.98 -14.36
C LEU A 262 8.99 0.28 -14.82
N PHE A 263 7.86 0.98 -14.77
CA PHE A 263 6.57 0.47 -15.22
C PHE A 263 6.65 -0.01 -16.67
N ARG A 264 7.23 0.80 -17.56
CA ARG A 264 7.51 0.43 -18.97
C ARG A 264 8.45 -0.76 -19.09
N GLN A 265 9.49 -0.83 -18.27
CA GLN A 265 10.45 -1.92 -18.30
C GLN A 265 9.79 -3.26 -17.93
N LEU A 266 8.94 -3.27 -16.90
CA LEU A 266 8.21 -4.47 -16.46
C LEU A 266 7.19 -4.94 -17.49
N ASP A 267 6.43 -4.01 -18.07
CA ASP A 267 5.47 -4.28 -19.14
C ASP A 267 6.15 -4.85 -20.40
N LYS A 268 7.29 -4.28 -20.82
CA LYS A 268 8.10 -4.82 -21.94
C LYS A 268 8.55 -6.27 -21.72
N LYS A 269 8.72 -6.70 -20.47
CA LYS A 269 9.05 -8.08 -20.09
C LYS A 269 7.81 -9.00 -19.98
N GLY A 270 6.61 -8.49 -20.28
CA GLY A 270 5.35 -9.24 -20.20
C GLY A 270 4.74 -9.32 -18.80
N THR A 271 5.27 -8.57 -17.85
CA THR A 271 4.75 -8.50 -16.47
C THR A 271 3.43 -7.75 -16.47
N GLN A 272 2.42 -8.25 -15.76
CA GLN A 272 1.20 -7.47 -15.59
C GLN A 272 1.46 -6.37 -14.58
N VAL A 273 1.13 -5.13 -14.95
CA VAL A 273 1.39 -3.95 -14.12
C VAL A 273 0.13 -3.11 -14.00
N MET A 274 -0.08 -2.55 -12.81
CA MET A 274 -1.13 -1.58 -12.51
C MET A 274 -0.59 -0.51 -11.57
N LEU A 275 -1.01 0.73 -11.73
CA LEU A 275 -0.62 1.84 -10.86
C LEU A 275 -1.84 2.68 -10.51
N SER A 276 -1.85 3.22 -9.29
CA SER A 276 -2.82 4.25 -8.89
C SER A 276 -2.13 5.55 -8.47
N ASN A 277 -2.71 6.70 -8.81
CA ASN A 277 -2.21 8.02 -8.36
C ASN A 277 -3.36 9.04 -8.21
N SER A 278 -3.12 10.15 -7.51
CA SER A 278 -4.06 11.29 -7.53
C SER A 278 -3.98 12.00 -8.87
N ASP A 279 -5.13 12.35 -9.46
CA ASP A 279 -5.15 13.17 -10.67
C ASP A 279 -4.73 14.62 -10.32
N PRO A 280 -3.64 15.17 -10.91
CA PRO A 280 -3.25 16.56 -10.70
C PRO A 280 -4.30 17.53 -11.25
N LYS A 281 -5.11 17.10 -12.23
CA LYS A 281 -6.23 17.87 -12.80
C LYS A 281 -7.33 18.20 -11.81
N ASN A 282 -7.34 17.54 -10.65
CA ASN A 282 -8.17 17.95 -9.52
C ASN A 282 -7.85 19.36 -9.01
N ASN A 283 -6.63 19.86 -9.26
CA ASN A 283 -6.18 21.19 -8.83
C ASN A 283 -5.87 22.10 -10.01
N ASP A 284 -5.23 21.57 -11.06
CA ASP A 284 -4.91 22.30 -12.28
C ASP A 284 -5.32 21.48 -13.51
N PRO A 285 -6.44 21.82 -14.18
CA PRO A 285 -6.92 21.10 -15.36
C PRO A 285 -5.92 21.01 -16.52
N LEU A 286 -4.89 21.87 -16.55
CA LEU A 286 -3.85 21.88 -17.58
C LEU A 286 -2.63 21.01 -17.23
N ASP A 287 -2.58 20.47 -16.01
CA ASP A 287 -1.50 19.59 -15.57
C ASP A 287 -1.69 18.19 -16.20
N ASN A 288 -1.00 17.97 -17.32
CA ASN A 288 -1.01 16.72 -18.07
C ASN A 288 0.15 15.78 -17.69
N PHE A 289 0.85 16.02 -16.56
CA PHE A 289 2.07 15.31 -16.21
C PHE A 289 1.95 13.78 -16.32
N PHE A 290 0.90 13.19 -15.73
CA PHE A 290 0.67 11.73 -15.82
C PHE A 290 0.18 11.27 -17.19
N ASP A 291 -0.58 12.10 -17.92
CA ASP A 291 -0.99 11.78 -19.29
C ASP A 291 0.22 11.71 -20.23
N GLU A 292 1.23 12.56 -20.01
CA GLU A 292 2.46 12.59 -20.81
C GLU A 292 3.38 11.40 -20.47
N ILE A 293 3.73 11.21 -19.20
CA ILE A 293 4.70 10.17 -18.81
C ILE A 293 4.11 8.75 -18.90
N TYR A 294 2.79 8.59 -19.02
CA TYR A 294 2.12 7.29 -19.27
C TYR A 294 1.33 7.26 -20.58
N SER A 295 1.71 8.05 -21.57
CA SER A 295 1.00 8.20 -22.87
C SER A 295 0.77 6.89 -23.65
N ASP A 296 1.59 5.86 -23.43
CA ASP A 296 1.45 4.53 -24.06
C ASP A 296 0.42 3.61 -23.37
N TYR A 297 -0.20 4.06 -22.27
CA TYR A 297 -1.05 3.26 -21.40
C TYR A 297 -2.47 3.78 -21.30
N ASN A 298 -3.40 2.88 -20.96
CA ASN A 298 -4.76 3.27 -20.63
C ASN A 298 -4.80 3.99 -19.28
N ILE A 299 -5.33 5.21 -19.28
CA ILE A 299 -5.56 6.02 -18.09
C ILE A 299 -7.06 6.06 -17.79
N THR A 300 -7.48 5.39 -16.73
CA THR A 300 -8.87 5.43 -16.25
C THR A 300 -8.98 6.37 -15.07
N ARG A 301 -9.80 7.42 -15.20
CA ARG A 301 -10.09 8.38 -14.13
C ARG A 301 -11.30 7.93 -13.34
N VAL A 302 -11.15 7.80 -12.02
CA VAL A 302 -12.19 7.25 -11.16
C VAL A 302 -12.49 8.20 -10.01
N PRO A 303 -13.78 8.57 -9.79
CA PRO A 303 -14.16 9.38 -8.65
C PRO A 303 -13.82 8.69 -7.31
N ALA A 304 -13.22 9.44 -6.40
CA ALA A 304 -12.85 9.02 -5.07
C ALA A 304 -13.28 10.08 -4.04
N ARG A 305 -13.88 9.62 -2.94
CA ARG A 305 -14.19 10.48 -1.79
C ARG A 305 -12.93 10.62 -0.94
N ARG A 306 -12.48 11.84 -0.66
CA ARG A 306 -11.40 12.05 0.33
C ARG A 306 -11.98 11.93 1.74
N MET A 307 -11.37 11.11 2.60
CA MET A 307 -11.67 11.08 4.04
C MET A 307 -10.98 12.23 4.82
N ILE A 308 -10.18 13.09 4.17
CA ILE A 308 -9.25 14.01 4.84
C ILE A 308 -9.61 15.49 4.61
N ASN A 309 -10.88 15.85 4.39
CA ASN A 309 -11.28 17.26 4.37
C ASN A 309 -12.55 17.49 5.19
N SER A 310 -12.52 18.53 6.02
CA SER A 310 -13.65 19.05 6.80
C SER A 310 -14.59 19.94 5.99
N ASP A 311 -14.41 20.00 4.66
CA ASP A 311 -15.17 20.88 3.77
C ASP A 311 -15.96 20.05 2.74
N PRO A 312 -17.30 19.99 2.88
CA PRO A 312 -18.18 19.21 2.00
C PRO A 312 -18.40 19.84 0.61
N THR A 313 -17.82 21.00 0.31
CA THR A 313 -18.09 21.75 -0.94
C THR A 313 -17.05 21.55 -2.06
N LYS A 314 -15.99 20.76 -1.83
CA LYS A 314 -14.92 20.57 -2.83
C LYS A 314 -15.13 19.31 -3.68
N HIS A 315 -15.00 19.51 -5.00
CA HIS A 315 -15.22 18.58 -6.13
C HIS A 315 -14.81 17.11 -5.93
N GLU A 316 -15.46 16.22 -6.70
CA GLU A 316 -15.06 14.82 -6.87
C GLU A 316 -13.56 14.75 -7.23
N ASN A 317 -12.76 14.10 -6.38
CA ASN A 317 -11.35 13.91 -6.68
C ASN A 317 -11.20 12.65 -7.52
N PHE A 318 -10.45 12.72 -8.61
CA PHE A 318 -10.15 11.54 -9.43
C PHE A 318 -8.86 10.87 -8.96
N ILE A 319 -8.91 9.55 -8.92
CA ILE A 319 -7.72 8.69 -8.89
C ILE A 319 -7.50 8.16 -10.29
N LEU A 320 -6.27 8.28 -10.76
CA LEU A 320 -5.80 7.68 -11.99
C LEU A 320 -5.54 6.21 -11.73
N PHE A 321 -6.11 5.35 -12.55
CA PHE A 321 -5.70 3.97 -12.70
C PHE A 321 -5.02 3.79 -14.04
N LEU A 322 -3.80 3.28 -13.97
CA LEU A 322 -2.97 2.97 -15.11
C LEU A 322 -2.86 1.46 -15.16
N GLY A 323 -3.32 0.84 -16.24
CA GLY A 323 -3.31 -0.62 -16.35
C GLY A 323 -3.66 -1.06 -17.76
N VAL A 324 -2.92 -2.06 -18.24
CA VAL A 324 -3.00 -2.67 -19.58
C VAL A 324 -2.50 -1.72 -20.69
N PRO A 325 -1.46 -2.11 -21.46
CA PRO A 325 -1.00 -1.34 -22.61
C PRO A 325 -2.13 -1.20 -23.66
N LEU A 326 -2.10 -0.16 -24.48
CA LEU A 326 -3.05 0.07 -25.59
C LEU A 326 -3.04 -1.03 -26.68
N ARG A 327 -2.30 -2.12 -26.46
CA ARG A 327 -2.04 -3.20 -27.44
C ARG A 327 -3.22 -4.16 -27.63
N ASP A 328 -4.24 -4.13 -26.77
CA ASP A 328 -5.51 -4.81 -27.04
C ASP A 328 -6.28 -3.97 -28.08
N GLY A 329 -6.00 -4.23 -29.36
CA GLY A 329 -6.49 -3.50 -30.51
C GLY A 329 -8.00 -3.20 -30.49
N LEU A 330 -8.32 -1.96 -30.15
CA LEU A 330 -9.33 -1.20 -30.85
C LEU A 330 -8.57 -0.18 -31.69
N SER A 331 -8.55 -0.40 -33.00
CA SER A 331 -7.94 0.47 -33.97
C SER A 331 -8.52 1.88 -33.88
N ALA A 332 -7.79 2.82 -33.29
CA ALA A 332 -7.89 4.22 -33.64
C ALA A 332 -6.70 4.52 -34.56
N THR A 333 -6.93 4.40 -35.86
CA THR A 333 -6.02 4.92 -36.87
C THR A 333 -5.80 6.41 -36.62
N SER A 334 -4.56 6.80 -36.35
CA SER A 334 -4.10 8.19 -36.49
C SER A 334 -2.67 8.20 -37.03
N PRO A 335 -2.40 8.85 -38.18
CA PRO A 335 -1.15 8.71 -38.92
C PRO A 335 -0.13 9.76 -38.49
N ARG A 336 0.71 9.46 -37.51
CA ARG A 336 1.95 10.23 -37.25
C ARG A 336 3.05 9.36 -36.65
N SER A 337 3.47 8.33 -37.39
CA SER A 337 4.81 7.75 -37.20
C SER A 337 5.20 6.92 -38.42
N ALA A 338 5.39 7.59 -39.55
CA ALA A 338 5.94 7.01 -40.76
C ALA A 338 6.75 8.06 -41.54
N MET A 339 7.67 8.73 -40.85
CA MET A 339 8.77 9.47 -41.48
C MET A 339 9.90 9.56 -40.47
N LEU A 340 10.74 8.53 -40.41
CA LEU A 340 12.13 8.55 -39.92
C LEU A 340 12.63 7.10 -39.92
N HIS A 341 12.85 6.56 -41.11
CA HIS A 341 13.87 5.54 -41.40
C HIS A 341 13.73 5.08 -42.85
N CYS A 342 14.40 5.79 -43.76
CA CYS A 342 14.99 5.20 -44.96
C CYS A 342 15.94 6.23 -45.55
N GLY A 343 17.22 6.09 -45.22
CA GLY A 343 18.28 6.93 -45.74
C GLY A 343 19.60 6.24 -45.49
N LEU A 344 19.91 5.23 -46.31
CA LEU A 344 21.28 4.81 -46.63
C LEU A 344 21.29 3.90 -47.87
N SER A 345 21.93 4.45 -48.90
CA SER A 345 22.69 3.82 -49.99
C SER A 345 22.07 2.72 -50.86
N ALA A 346 21.91 3.03 -52.15
CA ALA A 346 22.35 2.13 -53.22
C ALA A 346 22.76 2.93 -54.47
N SER A 347 23.98 2.65 -54.90
CA SER A 347 24.69 3.10 -56.10
C SER A 347 23.95 2.85 -57.41
N ILE A 348 23.99 3.82 -58.32
CA ILE A 348 23.56 3.69 -59.71
C ILE A 348 24.80 3.39 -60.59
N PRO A 349 24.81 2.33 -61.41
CA PRO A 349 25.80 2.15 -62.46
C PRO A 349 25.42 2.88 -63.75
N ASN A 350 26.47 3.30 -64.46
CA ASN A 350 26.50 3.92 -65.79
C ASN A 350 25.85 3.11 -66.93
N ALA A 351 25.61 3.85 -68.02
CA ALA A 351 25.53 3.47 -69.46
C ALA A 351 24.11 3.38 -70.06
N ILE A 352 23.76 3.89 -71.26
CA ILE A 352 24.47 4.50 -72.41
C ILE A 352 23.39 5.08 -73.38
N ALA A 353 23.74 6.11 -74.18
CA ALA A 353 23.19 6.59 -75.47
C ALA A 353 21.72 7.09 -75.54
N ALA A 354 21.37 8.13 -76.32
CA ALA A 354 21.99 8.83 -77.45
C ALA A 354 21.66 10.32 -77.43
#